data_AF-A0A5N5TI59-F1
#
_entry.id   AF-A0A5N5TI59-F1
#
_cell.length_a   1.000
_cell.length_b   1.000
_cell.length_c   1.000
_cell.angle_alpha   90.00
_cell.angle_beta   90.00
_cell.angle_gamma   90.00
#
_symmetry.space_group_name_H-M   'P 1'
#
loop_
_entity.id
_entity.type
_entity.pdbx_description
1 polymer ?
#
loop_
_entity_poly.entity_id
_entity_poly.type
_entity_poly.pdbx_seq_one_letter_code
_entity_poly.pdbx_strand_id
1 'polypeptide(L)'
;MKIKKTIPVLYLHTNKGFSFNEGLIINVRSIVINISTMNYDGKINIMYDWFEFSKKETSCRNAIPPGCLDHIDFKKPIKWELKVIQPYGRCLVAKEDIKEGEILFIDYPVVTGPKQNCEPLCLGCYKQLDVSETYECSKCGWPMCGSECEDKGYHPLECEAFVASGYKPKLEDFSECNPMYESVLPLRCLLLEKKHPKKWETLIAMESHDELRKDTELWETEQKNVVEFLQEKVKIKHSSELIHRVTGILDVNCHEVRSNIPDTKNEFRARGIYPLCAMMSHDCSSNTHHTVMDEMVMLVLASRNIYKGTQITGTYTHLLSGTIEEKKAFKIRKIFRLCL
;
A
#
# COMPACT_ATOMS: atom_id res chain seq x y z
N MET A 1 30.24 -47.36 3.61
CA MET A 1 30.66 -45.96 3.82
C MET A 1 29.44 -45.05 3.72
N LYS A 2 28.80 -44.72 4.85
CA LYS A 2 27.78 -43.66 4.99
C LYS A 2 27.88 -43.13 6.42
N ILE A 3 28.44 -41.94 6.57
CA ILE A 3 28.60 -41.25 7.84
C ILE A 3 27.26 -40.58 8.16
N LYS A 4 26.57 -41.03 9.21
CA LYS A 4 25.45 -40.29 9.82
C LYS A 4 26.05 -39.24 10.74
N LYS A 5 25.87 -37.95 10.44
CA LYS A 5 26.19 -36.86 11.37
C LYS A 5 25.01 -36.65 12.33
N THR A 6 25.27 -36.90 13.60
CA THR A 6 24.45 -36.53 14.75
C THR A 6 24.72 -35.06 15.08
N ILE A 7 23.69 -34.24 15.32
CA ILE A 7 23.82 -32.88 15.85
C ILE A 7 23.31 -32.91 17.31
N PRO A 8 24.05 -32.36 18.30
CA PRO A 8 23.70 -32.45 19.71
C PRO A 8 22.64 -31.41 20.12
N VAL A 9 21.69 -31.82 20.96
CA VAL A 9 20.70 -30.95 21.61
C VAL A 9 21.18 -30.68 23.04
N LEU A 10 21.41 -29.41 23.38
CA LEU A 10 21.77 -28.98 24.72
C LEU A 10 20.50 -28.68 25.54
N TYR A 11 20.30 -29.40 26.65
CA TYR A 11 19.23 -29.16 27.61
C TYR A 11 19.72 -28.24 28.74
N LEU A 12 18.93 -27.25 29.12
CA LEU A 12 19.08 -26.54 30.40
C LEU A 12 17.73 -26.53 31.12
N HIS A 13 17.66 -27.30 32.22
CA HIS A 13 16.59 -27.27 33.21
C HIS A 13 17.02 -26.39 34.39
N THR A 14 16.15 -25.52 34.90
CA THR A 14 16.05 -25.27 36.35
C THR A 14 14.60 -25.04 36.78
N ASN A 15 14.21 -25.77 37.83
CA ASN A 15 12.94 -25.72 38.54
C ASN A 15 13.03 -24.77 39.76
N LYS A 16 11.91 -24.13 40.12
CA LYS A 16 11.39 -23.76 41.47
C LYS A 16 10.12 -22.92 41.21
N GLY A 17 8.88 -23.24 41.56
CA GLY A 17 8.32 -24.18 42.52
C GLY A 17 7.62 -23.41 43.64
N PHE A 18 6.32 -23.10 43.50
CA PHE A 18 5.35 -22.89 44.59
C PHE A 18 3.91 -23.07 44.05
N SER A 19 3.13 -23.91 44.73
CA SER A 19 1.66 -24.10 44.64
C SER A 19 1.05 -23.50 45.93
N PHE A 20 -0.23 -23.12 46.08
CA PHE A 20 -1.53 -23.50 45.52
C PHE A 20 -2.52 -22.33 45.67
N ASN A 21 -3.46 -22.12 44.74
CA ASN A 21 -4.91 -22.36 44.93
C ASN A 21 -5.74 -21.73 43.78
N GLU A 22 -6.52 -22.61 43.14
CA GLU A 22 -7.77 -22.37 42.38
C GLU A 22 -7.84 -21.15 41.45
N GLY A 23 -7.55 -21.40 40.18
CA GLY A 23 -7.83 -20.50 39.06
C GLY A 23 -7.13 -21.02 37.81
N LEU A 24 -7.90 -21.49 36.85
CA LEU A 24 -7.46 -22.22 35.65
C LEU A 24 -6.43 -21.41 34.83
N ILE A 25 -5.13 -21.66 35.03
CA ILE A 25 -4.03 -21.20 34.17
C ILE A 25 -3.76 -22.29 33.14
N ILE A 26 -4.18 -22.08 31.88
CA ILE A 26 -3.77 -22.94 30.77
C ILE A 26 -2.36 -22.54 30.35
N ASN A 27 -1.40 -23.34 30.82
CA ASN A 27 0.01 -23.25 30.49
C ASN A 27 0.27 -24.06 29.22
N VAL A 28 0.61 -23.39 28.12
CA VAL A 28 0.83 -24.01 26.80
C VAL A 28 2.20 -24.72 26.80
N ARG A 29 2.20 -26.01 27.15
CA ARG A 29 3.30 -26.93 26.81
C ARG A 29 3.01 -27.57 25.46
N SER A 30 3.83 -27.20 24.48
CA SER A 30 4.35 -28.03 23.39
C SER A 30 3.50 -29.24 23.01
N ILE A 31 2.56 -29.07 22.08
CA ILE A 31 1.99 -30.20 21.35
C ILE A 31 2.87 -30.43 20.11
N VAL A 32 3.62 -31.53 20.14
CA VAL A 32 4.15 -32.17 18.95
C VAL A 32 2.95 -32.78 18.22
N ILE A 33 2.42 -32.09 17.20
CA ILE A 33 1.46 -32.71 16.30
C ILE A 33 2.26 -33.46 15.24
N ASN A 34 2.27 -34.77 15.40
CA ASN A 34 2.69 -35.72 14.38
C ASN A 34 1.57 -35.75 13.31
N ILE A 35 1.71 -35.00 12.22
CA ILE A 35 0.76 -35.07 11.10
C ILE A 35 1.25 -36.17 10.16
N SER A 36 0.76 -37.39 10.42
CA SER A 36 0.66 -38.45 9.45
C SER A 36 -0.17 -37.98 8.26
N THR A 37 0.41 -38.11 7.07
CA THR A 37 -0.17 -38.09 5.73
C THR A 37 -1.71 -38.01 5.65
N MET A 38 -2.22 -36.81 5.36
CA MET A 38 -3.46 -36.67 4.58
C MET A 38 -3.08 -36.13 3.21
N ASN A 39 -3.24 -36.98 2.20
CA ASN A 39 -3.18 -36.60 0.80
C ASN A 39 -4.31 -35.63 0.51
N TYR A 40 -3.95 -34.39 0.20
CA TYR A 40 -4.78 -33.48 -0.57
C TYR A 40 -3.88 -32.88 -1.67
N ASP A 41 -4.10 -33.36 -2.89
CA ASP A 41 -3.44 -32.90 -4.11
C ASP A 41 -3.94 -31.47 -4.44
N GLY A 42 -3.18 -30.48 -3.99
CA GLY A 42 -3.45 -29.07 -4.24
C GLY A 42 -2.38 -28.19 -3.59
N LYS A 43 -1.12 -28.31 -4.05
CA LYS A 43 0.01 -27.53 -3.51
C LYS A 43 -0.14 -26.05 -3.84
N ILE A 44 -0.55 -25.27 -2.84
CA ILE A 44 -0.23 -23.83 -2.75
C ILE A 44 1.24 -23.73 -2.29
N ASN A 45 2.14 -23.50 -3.24
CA ASN A 45 3.60 -23.41 -3.05
C ASN A 45 4.13 -21.95 -3.06
N ILE A 46 3.25 -20.96 -2.88
CA ILE A 46 3.48 -19.53 -3.13
C ILE A 46 4.69 -18.95 -2.37
N MET A 47 4.99 -19.45 -1.17
CA MET A 47 6.08 -18.90 -0.35
C MET A 47 7.47 -19.28 -0.89
N TYR A 48 7.66 -20.54 -1.32
CA TYR A 48 8.93 -20.97 -1.90
C TYR A 48 9.08 -20.46 -3.35
N ASP A 49 7.98 -20.38 -4.09
CA ASP A 49 7.96 -19.80 -5.43
C ASP A 49 8.34 -18.30 -5.40
N TRP A 50 7.95 -17.55 -4.36
CA TRP A 50 8.34 -16.15 -4.17
C TRP A 50 9.84 -15.95 -3.91
N PHE A 51 10.44 -16.78 -3.04
CA PHE A 51 11.89 -16.77 -2.80
C PHE A 51 12.69 -17.11 -4.06
N GLU A 52 12.13 -17.92 -4.97
CA GLU A 52 12.74 -18.24 -6.25
C GLU A 52 12.42 -17.22 -7.35
N PHE A 53 11.26 -16.54 -7.30
CA PHE A 53 10.89 -15.46 -8.22
C PHE A 53 11.72 -14.20 -8.00
N SER A 54 11.90 -13.77 -6.74
CA SER A 54 12.72 -12.61 -6.38
C SER A 54 14.20 -12.74 -6.80
N LYS A 55 14.71 -13.97 -6.94
CA LYS A 55 16.07 -14.23 -7.41
C LYS A 55 16.25 -14.06 -8.93
N LYS A 56 15.18 -14.16 -9.73
CA LYS A 56 15.27 -14.29 -11.20
C LYS A 56 15.34 -12.97 -11.97
N GLU A 57 14.96 -11.83 -11.40
CA GLU A 57 14.94 -10.52 -12.11
C GLU A 57 15.56 -9.39 -11.25
N THR A 58 16.88 -9.28 -11.26
CA THR A 58 17.62 -8.49 -10.23
C THR A 58 18.26 -7.19 -10.72
N SER A 59 18.34 -6.89 -12.02
CA SER A 59 19.05 -5.66 -12.46
C SER A 59 18.18 -4.40 -12.43
N CYS A 60 16.93 -4.45 -12.88
CA CYS A 60 16.06 -3.27 -12.99
C CYS A 60 15.25 -2.97 -11.71
N ARG A 61 14.84 -4.01 -10.96
CA ARG A 61 14.00 -3.87 -9.74
C ARG A 61 14.77 -3.39 -8.50
N ASN A 62 16.10 -3.28 -8.59
CA ASN A 62 16.94 -2.80 -7.48
C ASN A 62 17.29 -1.31 -7.60
N ALA A 63 17.04 -0.69 -8.76
CA ALA A 63 17.24 0.74 -8.95
C ALA A 63 16.21 1.55 -8.13
N ILE A 64 16.65 2.64 -7.52
CA ILE A 64 15.75 3.59 -6.86
C ILE A 64 14.88 4.23 -7.95
N PRO A 65 13.54 4.28 -7.81
CA PRO A 65 12.70 4.97 -8.78
C PRO A 65 13.19 6.41 -9.02
N PRO A 66 13.25 6.88 -10.27
CA PRO A 66 13.65 8.25 -10.58
C PRO A 66 12.82 9.25 -9.77
N GLY A 67 13.42 10.34 -9.31
CA GLY A 67 12.69 11.39 -8.57
C GLY A 67 12.35 11.07 -7.10
N CYS A 68 12.54 9.82 -6.64
CA CYS A 68 12.19 9.39 -5.28
C CYS A 68 12.91 10.20 -4.19
N LEU A 69 14.13 10.67 -4.47
CA LEU A 69 14.96 11.42 -3.52
C LEU A 69 15.07 12.92 -3.85
N ASP A 70 14.39 13.42 -4.88
CA ASP A 70 14.57 14.80 -5.36
C ASP A 70 14.20 15.86 -4.31
N HIS A 71 13.28 15.52 -3.41
CA HIS A 71 12.82 16.40 -2.33
C HIS A 71 13.72 16.33 -1.07
N ILE A 72 14.73 15.45 -1.07
CA ILE A 72 15.62 15.27 0.08
C ILE A 72 16.80 16.24 -0.02
N ASP A 73 16.93 17.09 1.00
CA ASP A 73 18.08 17.99 1.13
C ASP A 73 19.27 17.27 1.75
N PHE A 74 20.12 16.69 0.90
CA PHE A 74 21.36 16.01 1.32
C PHE A 74 22.42 16.93 1.95
N LYS A 75 22.19 18.27 2.00
CA LYS A 75 23.05 19.18 2.78
C LYS A 75 22.75 19.09 4.28
N LYS A 76 21.56 18.63 4.65
CA LYS A 76 21.21 18.34 6.04
C LYS A 76 21.70 16.94 6.40
N PRO A 77 22.11 16.71 7.66
CA PRO A 77 22.51 15.38 8.09
C PRO A 77 21.34 14.41 7.99
N ILE A 78 21.54 13.31 7.24
CA ILE A 78 20.56 12.24 7.08
C ILE A 78 21.08 11.01 7.81
N LYS A 79 20.26 10.46 8.69
CA LYS A 79 20.61 9.32 9.56
C LYS A 79 20.31 7.95 8.94
N TRP A 80 19.89 7.91 7.69
CA TRP A 80 19.48 6.70 6.98
C TRP A 80 20.06 6.63 5.57
N GLU A 81 20.01 5.45 4.98
CA GLU A 81 20.41 5.17 3.61
C GLU A 81 19.55 4.10 2.96
N LEU A 82 19.49 4.11 1.63
CA LEU A 82 18.88 3.05 0.85
C LEU A 82 19.91 1.95 0.56
N LYS A 83 19.54 0.70 0.84
CA LYS A 83 20.34 -0.49 0.57
C LYS A 83 19.48 -1.55 -0.08
N VAL A 84 20.09 -2.40 -0.89
CA VAL A 84 19.45 -3.62 -1.39
C VAL A 84 19.80 -4.75 -0.43
N ILE A 85 18.79 -5.28 0.27
CA ILE A 85 18.93 -6.37 1.24
C ILE A 85 18.09 -7.55 0.74
N GLN A 86 18.74 -8.68 0.48
CA GLN A 86 18.02 -9.91 0.15
C GLN A 86 17.42 -10.54 1.41
N PRO A 87 16.19 -11.11 1.36
CA PRO A 87 15.28 -11.24 0.21
C PRO A 87 14.35 -10.03 -0.03
N TYR A 88 14.49 -8.95 0.75
CA TYR A 88 13.53 -7.84 0.83
C TYR A 88 13.58 -6.86 -0.35
N GLY A 89 14.67 -6.85 -1.13
CA GLY A 89 14.88 -5.86 -2.18
C GLY A 89 15.41 -4.54 -1.62
N ARG A 90 14.84 -3.41 -2.02
CA ARG A 90 15.23 -2.07 -1.51
C ARG A 90 14.69 -1.88 -0.10
N CYS A 91 15.55 -1.44 0.82
CA CYS A 91 15.21 -1.13 2.21
C CYS A 91 15.87 0.18 2.64
N LEU A 92 15.22 0.92 3.53
CA LEU A 92 15.87 1.96 4.32
C LEU A 92 16.62 1.33 5.51
N VAL A 93 17.82 1.82 5.79
CA VAL A 93 18.68 1.35 6.89
C VAL A 93 19.25 2.54 7.65
N ALA A 94 19.28 2.45 8.97
CA ALA A 94 19.90 3.46 9.82
C ALA A 94 21.43 3.49 9.63
N LYS A 95 22.00 4.66 9.33
CA LYS A 95 23.46 4.92 9.24
C LYS A 95 24.09 5.21 10.60
N GLU A 96 23.27 5.67 11.54
CA GLU A 96 23.61 5.98 12.93
C GLU A 96 22.39 5.74 13.82
N ASP A 97 22.54 5.92 15.12
CA ASP A 97 21.43 5.76 16.05
C ASP A 97 20.42 6.91 15.90
N ILE A 98 19.14 6.55 15.80
CA ILE A 98 18.00 7.46 15.65
C ILE A 98 17.14 7.33 16.90
N LYS A 99 16.87 8.45 17.58
CA LYS A 99 16.01 8.44 18.76
C LYS A 99 14.55 8.40 18.38
N GLU A 100 13.73 7.85 19.27
CA GLU A 100 12.28 7.96 19.19
C GLU A 100 11.83 9.42 19.00
N GLY A 101 10.84 9.63 18.14
CA GLY A 101 10.29 10.93 17.79
C GLY A 101 11.10 11.73 16.76
N GLU A 102 12.30 11.29 16.38
CA GLU A 102 13.06 11.97 15.32
C GLU A 102 12.37 11.83 13.96
N ILE A 103 12.32 12.95 13.22
CA ILE A 103 11.84 12.96 11.84
C ILE A 103 12.87 12.30 10.95
N LEU A 104 12.45 11.27 10.22
CA LEU A 104 13.29 10.57 9.26
C LEU A 104 13.31 11.32 7.93
N PHE A 105 12.13 11.61 7.39
CA PHE A 105 11.94 12.35 6.14
C PHE A 105 10.49 12.82 6.01
N ILE A 106 10.29 13.74 5.07
CA ILE A 106 8.98 14.17 4.59
C ILE A 106 8.87 13.66 3.16
N ASP A 107 7.79 12.96 2.82
CA ASP A 107 7.54 12.42 1.50
C ASP A 107 6.32 13.08 0.85
N TYR A 108 6.40 13.31 -0.46
CA TYR A 108 5.37 14.00 -1.22
C TYR A 108 4.67 13.02 -2.15
N PRO A 109 3.34 13.09 -2.27
CA PRO A 109 2.63 12.14 -3.11
C PRO A 109 2.91 12.39 -4.59
N VAL A 110 3.22 11.31 -5.32
CA VAL A 110 3.20 11.33 -6.79
C VAL A 110 1.81 11.72 -7.26
N VAL A 111 0.80 11.06 -6.70
CA VAL A 111 -0.61 11.25 -6.97
C VAL A 111 -1.43 10.73 -5.79
N THR A 112 -2.57 11.35 -5.54
CA THR A 112 -3.58 10.86 -4.59
C THR A 112 -4.92 10.66 -5.27
N GLY A 113 -5.77 9.83 -4.69
CA GLY A 113 -7.11 9.58 -5.21
C GLY A 113 -7.98 8.75 -4.26
N PRO A 114 -9.23 8.49 -4.65
CA PRO A 114 -10.12 7.63 -3.88
C PRO A 114 -9.55 6.22 -3.71
N LYS A 115 -9.90 5.59 -2.59
CA LYS A 115 -9.69 4.15 -2.37
C LYS A 115 -10.66 3.35 -3.25
N GLN A 116 -10.27 2.12 -3.60
CA GLN A 116 -11.18 1.17 -4.25
C GLN A 116 -12.42 0.91 -3.38
N ASN A 117 -13.57 0.69 -4.03
CA ASN A 117 -14.83 0.39 -3.36
C ASN A 117 -15.12 1.37 -2.20
N CYS A 118 -15.13 2.67 -2.49
CA CYS A 118 -15.48 3.70 -1.52
C CYS A 118 -16.86 4.27 -1.80
N GLU A 119 -17.51 4.76 -0.74
CA GLU A 119 -18.68 5.64 -0.85
C GLU A 119 -18.28 6.93 -1.59
N PRO A 120 -19.23 7.59 -2.29
CA PRO A 120 -18.95 8.84 -2.98
C PRO A 120 -18.26 9.88 -2.10
N LEU A 121 -17.21 10.47 -2.64
CA LEU A 121 -16.42 11.50 -1.98
C LEU A 121 -16.07 12.62 -2.96
N CYS A 122 -15.78 13.81 -2.44
CA CYS A 122 -15.37 14.92 -3.26
C CYS A 122 -14.02 14.62 -3.91
N LEU A 123 -13.92 14.66 -5.24
CA LEU A 123 -12.64 14.40 -5.92
C LEU A 123 -11.56 15.48 -5.70
N GLY A 124 -11.94 16.67 -5.22
CA GLY A 124 -11.01 17.77 -4.93
C GLY A 124 -10.38 17.71 -3.54
N CYS A 125 -11.18 17.41 -2.51
CA CYS A 125 -10.73 17.40 -1.10
C CYS A 125 -10.86 16.06 -0.38
N TYR A 126 -11.48 15.07 -1.02
CA TYR A 126 -11.80 13.74 -0.49
C TYR A 126 -12.81 13.69 0.67
N LYS A 127 -13.48 14.81 0.98
CA LYS A 127 -14.57 14.83 1.97
C LYS A 127 -15.65 13.87 1.50
N GLN A 128 -16.10 12.98 2.38
CA GLN A 128 -17.24 12.11 2.11
C GLN A 128 -18.48 12.97 1.79
N LEU A 129 -19.23 12.55 0.78
CA LEU A 129 -20.41 13.28 0.33
C LEU A 129 -21.67 12.65 0.89
N ASP A 130 -22.64 13.50 1.22
CA ASP A 130 -24.03 13.14 1.46
C ASP A 130 -24.85 13.69 0.30
N VAL A 131 -25.84 12.93 -0.19
CA VAL A 131 -26.69 13.32 -1.33
C VAL A 131 -27.32 14.71 -1.15
N SER A 132 -27.61 15.11 0.09
CA SER A 132 -28.21 16.41 0.43
C SER A 132 -27.25 17.59 0.38
N GLU A 133 -25.94 17.35 0.37
CA GLU A 133 -24.87 18.37 0.39
C GLU A 133 -23.91 18.19 -0.80
N THR A 134 -24.46 18.01 -2.01
CA THR A 134 -23.66 17.83 -3.23
C THR A 134 -23.73 19.01 -4.18
N TYR A 135 -22.60 19.24 -4.84
CA TYR A 135 -22.42 20.14 -5.97
C TYR A 135 -21.90 19.33 -7.15
N GLU A 136 -22.57 19.38 -8.30
CA GLU A 136 -22.03 18.80 -9.53
C GLU A 136 -21.02 19.76 -10.16
N CYS A 137 -19.81 19.26 -10.44
CA CYS A 137 -18.81 20.03 -11.17
C CYS A 137 -19.39 20.58 -12.49
N SER A 138 -19.30 21.90 -12.67
CA SER A 138 -19.81 22.62 -13.83
C SER A 138 -19.23 22.13 -15.17
N LYS A 139 -18.06 21.50 -15.13
CA LYS A 139 -17.33 20.98 -16.30
C LYS A 139 -17.68 19.49 -16.55
N CYS A 140 -17.25 18.60 -15.66
CA CYS A 140 -17.34 17.15 -15.87
C CYS A 140 -18.57 16.47 -15.24
N GLY A 141 -19.33 17.17 -14.40
CA GLY A 141 -20.53 16.62 -13.74
C GLY A 141 -20.25 15.67 -12.58
N TRP A 142 -19.00 15.48 -12.13
CA TRP A 142 -18.72 14.70 -10.93
C TRP A 142 -19.20 15.41 -9.66
N PRO A 143 -19.77 14.68 -8.68
CA PRO A 143 -20.22 15.29 -7.44
C PRO A 143 -19.04 15.70 -6.55
N MET A 144 -19.25 16.80 -5.85
CA MET A 144 -18.29 17.46 -4.97
C MET A 144 -19.00 18.09 -3.78
N CYS A 145 -18.26 18.61 -2.82
CA CYS A 145 -18.84 19.32 -1.68
C CYS A 145 -19.12 20.81 -1.96
N GLY A 146 -18.61 21.36 -3.07
CA GLY A 146 -18.74 22.78 -3.40
C GLY A 146 -17.96 23.16 -4.66
N SER A 147 -18.27 24.33 -5.23
CA SER A 147 -17.65 24.84 -6.46
C SER A 147 -16.15 25.11 -6.31
N GLU A 148 -15.69 25.45 -5.11
CA GLU A 148 -14.27 25.66 -4.84
C GLU A 148 -13.44 24.38 -4.98
N CYS A 149 -14.07 23.21 -4.99
CA CYS A 149 -13.38 21.92 -5.18
C CYS A 149 -13.15 21.56 -6.65
N GLU A 150 -13.68 22.33 -7.61
CA GLU A 150 -13.38 22.14 -9.03
C GLU A 150 -11.89 22.37 -9.37
N ASP A 151 -11.22 23.24 -8.62
CA ASP A 151 -9.82 23.59 -8.87
C ASP A 151 -8.89 23.09 -7.75
N LYS A 152 -9.38 22.24 -6.83
CA LYS A 152 -8.61 21.72 -5.70
C LYS A 152 -8.00 20.35 -5.97
N GLY A 153 -6.86 20.12 -5.33
CA GLY A 153 -6.19 18.82 -5.31
C GLY A 153 -5.86 18.33 -6.72
N TYR A 154 -6.12 17.04 -6.95
CA TYR A 154 -5.88 16.43 -8.26
C TYR A 154 -7.07 16.53 -9.21
N HIS A 155 -8.23 17.07 -8.79
CA HIS A 155 -9.42 17.05 -9.63
C HIS A 155 -9.23 17.65 -11.04
N PRO A 156 -8.54 18.79 -11.21
CA PRO A 156 -8.28 19.36 -12.53
C PRO A 156 -7.57 18.41 -13.49
N LEU A 157 -6.83 17.42 -12.97
CA LEU A 157 -6.11 16.44 -13.77
C LEU A 157 -7.08 15.58 -14.57
N GLU A 158 -8.00 14.88 -13.88
CA GLU A 158 -8.97 13.97 -14.52
C GLU A 158 -10.22 14.68 -15.07
N CYS A 159 -10.57 15.86 -14.56
CA CYS A 159 -11.72 16.64 -15.01
C CYS A 159 -11.71 16.83 -16.53
N GLU A 160 -10.56 17.24 -17.08
CA GLU A 160 -10.37 17.44 -18.52
C GLU A 160 -10.62 16.15 -19.32
N ALA A 161 -10.18 15.00 -18.80
CA ALA A 161 -10.38 13.72 -19.47
C ALA A 161 -11.87 13.33 -19.51
N PHE A 162 -12.60 13.54 -18.41
CA PHE A 162 -14.04 13.30 -18.39
C PHE A 162 -14.79 14.24 -19.34
N VAL A 163 -14.46 15.54 -19.35
CA VAL A 163 -15.02 16.50 -20.31
C VAL A 163 -14.77 16.07 -21.75
N ALA A 164 -13.53 15.71 -22.09
CA ALA A 164 -13.16 15.29 -23.45
C ALA A 164 -13.90 14.01 -23.90
N SER A 165 -14.20 13.11 -22.97
CA SER A 165 -14.97 11.89 -23.25
C SER A 165 -16.48 12.12 -23.41
N GLY A 166 -16.99 13.25 -22.93
CA GLY A 166 -18.43 13.53 -22.81
C GLY A 166 -19.13 12.69 -21.73
N TYR A 167 -18.39 11.89 -20.95
CA TYR A 167 -18.92 11.09 -19.87
C TYR A 167 -19.28 11.97 -18.66
N LYS A 168 -20.52 11.84 -18.18
CA LYS A 168 -20.99 12.44 -16.93
C LYS A 168 -21.48 11.32 -16.01
N PRO A 169 -20.95 11.22 -14.77
CA PRO A 169 -21.42 10.21 -13.83
C PRO A 169 -22.86 10.50 -13.42
N LYS A 170 -23.63 9.43 -13.22
CA LYS A 170 -24.96 9.51 -12.59
C LYS A 170 -24.90 8.71 -11.29
N LEU A 171 -24.90 9.42 -10.19
CA LEU A 171 -24.80 8.86 -8.84
C LEU A 171 -26.10 9.18 -8.11
N GLU A 172 -26.89 8.16 -7.82
CA GLU A 172 -28.21 8.31 -7.17
C GLU A 172 -28.15 7.92 -5.69
N ASP A 173 -27.31 6.93 -5.34
CA ASP A 173 -27.11 6.46 -3.98
C ASP A 173 -25.68 6.78 -3.49
N PHE A 174 -25.61 7.51 -2.38
CA PHE A 174 -24.36 7.93 -1.72
C PHE A 174 -24.06 7.11 -0.45
N SER A 175 -24.97 6.20 -0.08
CA SER A 175 -24.81 5.30 1.06
C SER A 175 -24.06 4.01 0.72
N GLU A 176 -23.97 3.68 -0.57
CA GLU A 176 -23.26 2.51 -1.07
C GLU A 176 -21.92 2.86 -1.72
N CYS A 177 -21.02 1.88 -1.73
CA CYS A 177 -19.76 2.01 -2.45
C CYS A 177 -20.01 2.03 -3.96
N ASN A 178 -19.30 2.92 -4.67
CA ASN A 178 -19.51 3.08 -6.10
C ASN A 178 -18.26 2.66 -6.92
N PRO A 179 -18.36 1.64 -7.78
CA PRO A 179 -17.24 1.14 -8.56
C PRO A 179 -16.59 2.17 -9.50
N MET A 180 -17.30 3.23 -9.91
CA MET A 180 -16.73 4.25 -10.79
C MET A 180 -15.54 4.98 -10.15
N TYR A 181 -15.55 5.13 -8.83
CA TYR A 181 -14.44 5.76 -8.10
C TYR A 181 -13.14 4.94 -8.18
N GLU A 182 -13.22 3.63 -8.43
CA GLU A 182 -12.04 2.76 -8.60
C GLU A 182 -11.19 3.19 -9.79
N SER A 183 -11.81 3.78 -10.82
CA SER A 183 -11.15 4.20 -12.05
C SER A 183 -10.42 5.55 -11.94
N VAL A 184 -10.77 6.39 -10.96
CA VAL A 184 -10.29 7.78 -10.88
C VAL A 184 -8.79 7.86 -10.62
N LEU A 185 -8.29 7.08 -9.66
CA LEU A 185 -6.86 7.10 -9.35
C LEU A 185 -6.00 6.47 -10.47
N PRO A 186 -6.35 5.31 -11.05
CA PRO A 186 -5.71 4.80 -12.26
C PRO A 186 -5.72 5.81 -13.41
N LEU A 187 -6.83 6.53 -13.64
CA LEU A 187 -6.91 7.58 -14.65
C LEU A 187 -5.92 8.71 -14.37
N ARG A 188 -5.88 9.22 -13.13
CA ARG A 188 -4.92 10.26 -12.73
C ARG A 188 -3.48 9.82 -13.00
N CYS A 189 -3.12 8.59 -12.66
CA CYS A 189 -1.81 8.00 -12.94
C CYS A 189 -1.48 8.03 -14.44
N LEU A 190 -2.38 7.55 -15.31
CA LEU A 190 -2.18 7.52 -16.76
C LEU A 190 -2.01 8.92 -17.36
N LEU A 191 -2.71 9.91 -16.81
CA LEU A 191 -2.61 11.30 -17.26
C LEU A 191 -1.26 11.96 -16.89
N LEU A 192 -0.54 11.43 -15.91
CA LEU A 192 0.81 11.91 -15.56
C LEU A 192 1.79 11.72 -16.72
N GLU A 193 1.63 10.70 -17.56
CA GLU A 193 2.53 10.42 -18.68
C GLU A 193 2.76 11.66 -19.56
N LYS A 194 1.70 12.43 -19.82
CA LYS A 194 1.76 13.65 -20.62
C LYS A 194 1.90 14.91 -19.79
N LYS A 195 1.16 15.03 -18.69
CA LYS A 195 1.06 16.28 -17.92
C LYS A 195 2.22 16.45 -16.92
N HIS A 196 2.77 15.35 -16.40
CA HIS A 196 3.81 15.35 -15.38
C HIS A 196 4.82 14.19 -15.60
N PRO A 197 5.63 14.23 -16.67
CA PRO A 197 6.47 13.09 -17.09
C PRO A 197 7.45 12.61 -16.02
N LYS A 198 8.00 13.50 -15.20
CA LYS A 198 8.87 13.11 -14.07
C LYS A 198 8.15 12.25 -13.04
N LYS A 199 6.91 12.62 -12.68
CA LYS A 199 6.06 11.85 -11.76
C LYS A 199 5.68 10.49 -12.38
N TRP A 200 5.43 10.47 -13.68
CA TRP A 200 5.19 9.23 -14.43
C TRP A 200 6.41 8.29 -14.44
N GLU A 201 7.61 8.81 -14.67
CA GLU A 201 8.86 8.04 -14.60
C GLU A 201 9.07 7.41 -13.22
N THR A 202 8.81 8.17 -12.15
CA THR A 202 8.81 7.64 -10.78
C THR A 202 7.79 6.51 -10.63
N LEU A 203 6.54 6.75 -11.05
CA LEU A 203 5.42 5.82 -10.91
C LEU A 203 5.69 4.50 -11.63
N ILE A 204 6.03 4.55 -12.92
CA ILE A 204 6.12 3.36 -13.78
C ILE A 204 7.32 2.46 -13.43
N ALA A 205 8.31 3.01 -12.72
CA ALA A 205 9.47 2.30 -12.17
C ALA A 205 9.17 1.53 -10.86
N MET A 206 7.99 1.73 -10.26
CA MET A 206 7.57 1.02 -9.05
C MET A 206 7.14 -0.42 -9.35
N GLU A 207 7.17 -1.27 -8.33
CA GLU A 207 6.76 -2.67 -8.44
C GLU A 207 5.24 -2.79 -8.62
N SER A 208 4.81 -3.70 -9.50
CA SER A 208 3.40 -3.84 -9.88
C SER A 208 2.86 -5.25 -9.73
N HIS A 209 3.75 -6.24 -9.57
CA HIS A 209 3.40 -7.66 -9.45
C HIS A 209 2.50 -8.20 -10.57
N ASP A 210 2.64 -7.67 -11.80
CA ASP A 210 1.77 -7.97 -12.95
C ASP A 210 1.52 -9.49 -13.12
N GLU A 211 2.57 -10.31 -13.18
CA GLU A 211 2.46 -11.76 -13.40
C GLU A 211 1.74 -12.51 -12.28
N LEU A 212 1.79 -12.02 -11.04
CA LEU A 212 1.14 -12.65 -9.90
C LEU A 212 -0.33 -12.25 -9.76
N ARG A 213 -0.72 -11.15 -10.40
CA ARG A 213 -2.09 -10.63 -10.38
C ARG A 213 -2.94 -11.20 -11.50
N LYS A 214 -2.34 -11.59 -12.63
CA LYS A 214 -3.06 -12.20 -13.76
C LYS A 214 -3.91 -13.38 -13.26
N ASP A 215 -5.08 -13.52 -13.86
CA ASP A 215 -6.04 -14.61 -13.58
C ASP A 215 -6.52 -14.69 -12.12
N THR A 216 -6.47 -13.59 -11.37
CA THR A 216 -7.10 -13.47 -10.04
C THR A 216 -8.49 -12.81 -10.13
N GLU A 217 -9.35 -13.07 -9.15
CA GLU A 217 -10.68 -12.40 -9.05
C GLU A 217 -10.55 -10.86 -9.00
N LEU A 218 -9.47 -10.36 -8.40
CA LEU A 218 -9.15 -8.93 -8.36
C LEU A 218 -8.92 -8.40 -9.78
N TRP A 219 -8.11 -9.10 -10.59
CA TRP A 219 -7.83 -8.74 -11.97
C TRP A 219 -9.10 -8.70 -12.82
N GLU A 220 -10.00 -9.68 -12.68
CA GLU A 220 -11.27 -9.70 -13.40
C GLU A 220 -12.19 -8.54 -13.01
N THR A 221 -12.19 -8.18 -11.73
CA THR A 221 -12.95 -7.03 -11.22
C THR A 221 -12.41 -5.72 -11.78
N GLU A 222 -11.08 -5.55 -11.78
CA GLU A 222 -10.41 -4.36 -12.32
C GLU A 222 -10.57 -4.25 -13.84
N GLN A 223 -10.58 -5.38 -14.55
CA GLN A 223 -10.85 -5.41 -15.98
C GLN A 223 -12.20 -4.74 -16.29
N LYS A 224 -13.25 -5.04 -15.52
CA LYS A 224 -14.59 -4.44 -15.71
C LYS A 224 -14.67 -3.01 -15.19
N ASN A 225 -14.30 -2.80 -13.92
CA ASN A 225 -14.54 -1.54 -13.22
C ASN A 225 -13.58 -0.42 -13.65
N VAL A 226 -12.35 -0.78 -14.06
CA VAL A 226 -11.29 0.16 -14.39
C VAL A 226 -10.99 0.13 -15.88
N VAL A 227 -10.54 -1.01 -16.42
CA VAL A 227 -10.02 -1.06 -17.79
C VAL A 227 -11.10 -0.74 -18.82
N GLU A 228 -12.19 -1.52 -18.82
CA GLU A 228 -13.32 -1.34 -19.74
C GLU A 228 -13.96 0.03 -19.56
N PHE A 229 -14.15 0.48 -18.31
CA PHE A 229 -14.67 1.82 -18.05
C PHE A 229 -13.79 2.94 -18.67
N LEU A 230 -12.47 2.90 -18.43
CA LEU A 230 -11.57 3.93 -18.94
C LEU A 230 -11.45 3.92 -20.47
N GLN A 231 -11.44 2.75 -21.10
CA GLN A 231 -11.34 2.64 -22.55
C GLN A 231 -12.67 2.93 -23.26
N GLU A 232 -13.78 2.38 -22.77
CA GLU A 232 -15.06 2.46 -23.45
C GLU A 232 -15.83 3.75 -23.14
N LYS A 233 -15.81 4.20 -21.87
CA LYS A 233 -16.57 5.36 -21.41
C LYS A 233 -15.71 6.62 -21.43
N VAL A 234 -14.51 6.57 -20.87
CA VAL A 234 -13.59 7.73 -20.80
C VAL A 234 -12.74 7.87 -22.07
N LYS A 235 -12.75 6.89 -22.99
CA LYS A 235 -12.07 6.93 -24.29
C LYS A 235 -10.54 7.09 -24.19
N ILE A 236 -9.94 6.55 -23.13
CA ILE A 236 -8.49 6.51 -22.97
C ILE A 236 -7.88 5.52 -23.97
N LYS A 237 -6.75 5.90 -24.59
CA LYS A 237 -6.09 5.14 -25.67
C LYS A 237 -5.02 4.16 -25.20
N HIS A 238 -4.70 4.15 -23.90
CA HIS A 238 -3.72 3.23 -23.33
C HIS A 238 -4.21 1.79 -23.42
N SER A 239 -3.27 0.84 -23.54
CA SER A 239 -3.59 -0.57 -23.66
C SER A 239 -4.09 -1.16 -22.33
N SER A 240 -4.82 -2.27 -22.39
CA SER A 240 -5.32 -2.96 -21.18
C SER A 240 -4.17 -3.34 -20.25
N GLU A 241 -3.06 -3.83 -20.82
CA GLU A 241 -1.87 -4.25 -20.09
C GLU A 241 -1.25 -3.10 -19.29
N LEU A 242 -1.20 -1.90 -19.89
CA LEU A 242 -0.67 -0.73 -19.20
C LEU A 242 -1.60 -0.23 -18.09
N ILE A 243 -2.92 -0.27 -18.31
CA ILE A 243 -3.89 0.11 -17.28
C ILE A 243 -3.80 -0.85 -16.10
N HIS A 244 -3.75 -2.16 -16.37
CA HIS A 244 -3.52 -3.19 -15.34
C HIS A 244 -2.20 -3.01 -14.61
N ARG A 245 -1.12 -2.68 -15.31
CA ARG A 245 0.18 -2.39 -14.69
C ARG A 245 0.09 -1.21 -13.72
N VAL A 246 -0.61 -0.13 -14.10
CA VAL A 246 -0.83 1.03 -13.23
C VAL A 246 -1.64 0.65 -11.99
N THR A 247 -2.70 -0.13 -12.12
CA THR A 247 -3.46 -0.65 -10.99
C THR A 247 -2.60 -1.58 -10.11
N GLY A 248 -1.76 -2.40 -10.76
CA GLY A 248 -0.56 -3.09 -10.25
C GLY A 248 0.20 -2.29 -9.21
N ILE A 249 0.77 -1.19 -9.68
CA ILE A 249 1.58 -0.26 -8.90
C ILE A 249 0.78 0.32 -7.73
N LEU A 250 -0.49 0.69 -7.96
CA LEU A 250 -1.33 1.26 -6.92
C LEU A 250 -1.55 0.31 -5.75
N ASP A 251 -1.85 -0.97 -6.00
CA ASP A 251 -2.14 -1.90 -4.91
C ASP A 251 -0.90 -2.29 -4.10
N VAL A 252 0.26 -2.32 -4.76
CA VAL A 252 1.54 -2.65 -4.12
C VAL A 252 2.14 -1.46 -3.38
N ASN A 253 1.94 -0.22 -3.83
CA ASN A 253 2.70 0.93 -3.32
C ASN A 253 1.85 2.03 -2.68
N CYS A 254 0.52 1.99 -2.78
CA CYS A 254 -0.30 3.00 -2.12
C CYS A 254 -0.25 2.87 -0.59
N HIS A 255 -0.35 4.04 0.05
CA HIS A 255 -0.64 4.21 1.47
C HIS A 255 -2.04 4.80 1.62
N GLU A 256 -2.77 4.33 2.62
CA GLU A 256 -4.03 4.97 3.01
C GLU A 256 -3.74 6.31 3.66
N VAL A 257 -4.45 7.33 3.20
CA VAL A 257 -4.34 8.69 3.70
C VAL A 257 -5.62 8.99 4.46
N ARG A 258 -5.53 8.93 5.79
CA ARG A 258 -6.59 9.35 6.69
C ARG A 258 -6.29 10.78 7.13
N SER A 259 -7.29 11.65 7.06
CA SER A 259 -7.19 12.95 7.71
C SER A 259 -7.91 12.89 9.05
N ASN A 260 -7.22 13.37 10.08
CA ASN A 260 -7.71 13.48 11.45
C ASN A 260 -8.31 14.88 11.66
N ILE A 261 -9.40 15.22 10.95
CA ILE A 261 -10.16 16.43 11.30
C ILE A 261 -11.03 16.09 12.52
N PRO A 262 -10.74 16.65 13.71
CA PRO A 262 -11.56 16.42 14.90
C PRO A 262 -13.01 16.84 14.66
N ASP A 263 -13.96 16.13 15.26
CA ASP A 263 -15.40 16.40 15.21
C ASP A 263 -16.11 16.25 13.86
N THR A 264 -15.45 15.68 12.86
CA THR A 264 -16.13 15.22 11.64
C THR A 264 -16.26 13.70 11.65
N LYS A 265 -17.45 13.16 11.36
CA LYS A 265 -17.64 11.73 11.02
C LYS A 265 -16.91 11.31 9.74
N ASN A 266 -16.14 12.21 9.13
CA ASN A 266 -15.63 12.12 7.77
C ASN A 266 -14.17 11.64 7.80
N GLU A 267 -13.98 10.36 8.09
CA GLU A 267 -12.69 9.72 7.79
C GLU A 267 -12.47 9.75 6.26
N PHE A 268 -11.49 10.51 5.80
CA PHE A 268 -11.13 10.57 4.39
C PHE A 268 -10.61 9.20 3.94
N ARG A 269 -11.26 8.57 2.96
CA ARG A 269 -10.86 7.29 2.36
C ARG A 269 -10.02 7.50 1.10
N ALA A 270 -8.97 8.29 1.20
CA ALA A 270 -8.03 8.51 0.11
C ALA A 270 -6.84 7.55 0.19
N ARG A 271 -6.17 7.32 -0.93
CA ARG A 271 -4.86 6.66 -1.00
C ARG A 271 -3.90 7.45 -1.88
N GLY A 272 -2.61 7.32 -1.61
CA GLY A 272 -1.56 8.02 -2.33
C GLY A 272 -0.30 7.19 -2.49
N ILE A 273 0.47 7.50 -3.52
CA ILE A 273 1.80 6.91 -3.75
C ILE A 273 2.86 7.88 -3.21
N TYR A 274 3.64 7.39 -2.25
CA TYR A 274 4.72 8.10 -1.57
C TYR A 274 6.02 7.34 -1.85
N PRO A 275 6.83 7.76 -2.84
CA PRO A 275 7.90 6.95 -3.40
C PRO A 275 8.94 6.49 -2.38
N LEU A 276 9.33 7.37 -1.45
CA LEU A 276 10.35 7.08 -0.46
C LEU A 276 9.78 6.21 0.67
N CYS A 277 8.56 6.49 1.11
CA CYS A 277 7.85 5.68 2.09
C CYS A 277 7.62 4.25 1.57
N ALA A 278 7.30 4.09 0.29
CA ALA A 278 7.13 2.79 -0.36
C ALA A 278 8.43 1.96 -0.45
N MET A 279 9.60 2.55 -0.15
CA MET A 279 10.88 1.82 -0.06
C MET A 279 11.16 1.24 1.34
N MET A 280 10.39 1.59 2.37
CA MET A 280 10.53 0.97 3.69
C MET A 280 9.94 -0.43 3.65
N SER A 281 10.66 -1.42 4.18
CA SER A 281 10.13 -2.78 4.30
C SER A 281 9.08 -2.90 5.40
N HIS A 282 8.27 -3.96 5.35
CA HIS A 282 7.23 -4.20 6.33
C HIS A 282 7.73 -4.86 7.61
N ASP A 283 7.25 -4.39 8.76
CA ASP A 283 7.28 -5.11 10.03
C ASP A 283 5.95 -4.89 10.80
N CYS A 284 5.39 -5.96 11.37
CA CYS A 284 4.24 -5.91 12.28
C CYS A 284 4.55 -5.13 13.56
N SER A 285 5.80 -5.17 14.02
CA SER A 285 6.32 -4.32 15.08
C SER A 285 7.25 -3.30 14.46
N SER A 286 6.70 -2.40 13.63
CA SER A 286 7.47 -1.38 12.92
C SER A 286 8.18 -0.42 13.87
N ASN A 287 9.27 0.18 13.38
CA ASN A 287 10.03 1.19 14.12
C ASN A 287 9.79 2.62 13.60
N THR A 288 8.77 2.80 12.75
CA THR A 288 8.32 4.10 12.26
C THR A 288 6.84 4.33 12.51
N HIS A 289 6.46 5.60 12.55
CA HIS A 289 5.09 6.06 12.45
C HIS A 289 5.02 7.07 11.31
N HIS A 290 3.91 7.07 10.56
CA HIS A 290 3.65 8.08 9.55
C HIS A 290 2.38 8.83 9.89
N THR A 291 2.41 10.15 9.69
CA THR A 291 1.24 11.02 9.75
C THR A 291 1.11 11.78 8.45
N VAL A 292 -0.13 12.09 8.07
CA VAL A 292 -0.39 12.90 6.88
C VAL A 292 -0.74 14.32 7.33
N MET A 293 0.02 15.28 6.84
CA MET A 293 -0.17 16.70 7.07
C MET A 293 -1.05 17.31 5.96
N ASP A 294 -1.18 18.64 5.97
CA ASP A 294 -1.83 19.38 4.90
C ASP A 294 -1.25 19.02 3.52
N GLU A 295 -2.07 19.23 2.48
CA GLU A 295 -1.72 18.91 1.10
C GLU A 295 -1.36 17.43 0.85
N MET A 296 -1.76 16.53 1.76
CA MET A 296 -1.46 15.10 1.72
C MET A 296 0.03 14.79 1.80
N VAL A 297 0.83 15.64 2.45
CA VAL A 297 2.26 15.41 2.66
C VAL A 297 2.46 14.40 3.79
N MET A 298 3.28 13.38 3.57
CA MET A 298 3.54 12.34 4.58
C MET A 298 4.79 12.69 5.39
N LEU A 299 4.64 12.76 6.71
CA LEU A 299 5.76 12.88 7.64
C LEU A 299 6.04 11.51 8.25
N VAL A 300 7.29 11.04 8.15
CA VAL A 300 7.72 9.76 8.73
C VAL A 300 8.69 10.02 9.87
N LEU A 301 8.37 9.48 11.06
CA LEU A 301 9.16 9.63 12.29
C LEU A 301 9.45 8.28 12.92
N ALA A 302 10.53 8.21 13.70
CA ALA A 302 10.88 7.01 14.46
C ALA A 302 9.87 6.79 15.62
N SER A 303 9.23 5.62 15.68
CA SER A 303 8.28 5.27 16.75
C SER A 303 8.96 4.68 17.98
N ARG A 304 10.26 4.38 17.89
CA ARG A 304 11.14 3.90 18.95
C ARG A 304 12.59 4.17 18.54
N ASN A 305 13.54 4.00 19.46
CA ASN A 305 14.95 4.08 19.13
C ASN A 305 15.33 3.06 18.03
N ILE A 306 16.04 3.50 17.00
CA ILE A 306 16.53 2.68 15.89
C ILE A 306 18.06 2.71 15.92
N TYR A 307 18.68 1.56 16.16
CA TYR A 307 20.14 1.46 16.21
C TYR A 307 20.75 1.43 14.82
N LYS A 308 21.97 1.95 14.69
CA LYS A 308 22.78 1.88 13.48
C LYS A 308 22.78 0.46 12.87
N GLY A 309 22.55 0.38 11.57
CA GLY A 309 22.52 -0.87 10.79
C GLY A 309 21.17 -1.58 10.79
N THR A 310 20.19 -1.12 11.59
CA THR A 310 18.84 -1.69 11.61
C THR A 310 18.04 -1.22 10.41
N GLN A 311 17.21 -2.10 9.83
CA GLN A 311 16.24 -1.70 8.81
C GLN A 311 15.20 -0.75 9.42
N ILE A 312 14.87 0.31 8.70
CA ILE A 312 13.77 1.20 9.01
C ILE A 312 12.52 0.62 8.34
N THR A 313 11.55 0.24 9.16
CA THR A 313 10.39 -0.53 8.74
C THR A 313 9.11 0.22 9.03
N GLY A 314 8.13 0.07 8.14
CA GLY A 314 6.77 0.58 8.30
C GLY A 314 5.76 -0.55 8.47
N THR A 315 4.57 -0.23 8.94
CA THR A 315 3.45 -1.18 8.92
C THR A 315 2.57 -0.89 7.70
N TYR A 316 2.40 -1.89 6.83
CA TYR A 316 1.57 -1.77 5.62
C TYR A 316 0.07 -2.00 5.90
N THR A 317 -0.28 -2.35 7.14
CA THR A 317 -1.62 -2.71 7.59
C THR A 317 -1.98 -1.98 8.88
N HIS A 318 -3.27 -1.86 9.16
CA HIS A 318 -3.73 -1.49 10.50
C HIS A 318 -3.45 -2.66 11.45
N LEU A 319 -2.73 -2.41 12.55
CA LEU A 319 -2.40 -3.45 13.56
C LEU A 319 -3.65 -4.02 14.25
N LEU A 320 -4.78 -3.32 14.16
CA LEU A 320 -6.06 -3.65 14.78
C LEU A 320 -7.16 -4.10 13.79
N SER A 321 -6.84 -4.20 12.49
CA SER A 321 -7.73 -4.80 11.46
C SER A 321 -7.72 -6.32 11.60
N GLY A 322 -8.45 -6.80 12.60
CA GLY A 322 -8.58 -8.19 12.98
C GLY A 322 -9.75 -8.88 12.29
N THR A 323 -9.71 -9.08 10.97
CA THR A 323 -10.54 -10.11 10.32
C THR A 323 -9.73 -10.99 9.37
N ILE A 324 -10.15 -12.25 9.21
CA ILE A 324 -9.51 -13.24 8.32
C ILE A 324 -9.56 -12.76 6.85
N GLU A 325 -10.55 -11.96 6.49
CA GLU A 325 -10.77 -11.40 5.14
C GLU A 325 -9.78 -10.28 4.81
N GLU A 326 -9.46 -9.40 5.76
CA GLU A 326 -8.40 -8.39 5.59
C GLU A 326 -7.02 -9.04 5.44
N LYS A 327 -6.77 -10.15 6.15
CA LYS A 327 -5.55 -10.97 5.98
C LYS A 327 -5.48 -11.65 4.60
N LYS A 328 -6.61 -12.06 4.03
CA LYS A 328 -6.69 -12.58 2.66
C LYS A 328 -6.47 -11.45 1.63
N ALA A 329 -7.10 -10.30 1.81
CA ALA A 329 -6.94 -9.14 0.95
C ALA A 329 -5.49 -8.61 0.95
N PHE A 330 -4.79 -8.62 2.09
CA PHE A 330 -3.37 -8.26 2.18
C PHE A 330 -2.47 -9.26 1.43
N LYS A 331 -2.73 -10.56 1.57
CA LYS A 331 -2.02 -11.61 0.84
C LYS A 331 -2.19 -11.48 -0.68
N ILE A 332 -3.34 -10.97 -1.13
CA ILE A 332 -3.65 -10.72 -2.54
C ILE A 332 -3.03 -9.41 -3.04
N ARG A 333 -3.09 -8.31 -2.26
CA ARG A 333 -2.68 -6.96 -2.70
C ARG A 333 -1.18 -6.66 -2.58
N LYS A 334 -0.55 -7.13 -1.51
CA LYS A 334 0.88 -6.86 -1.22
C LYS A 334 1.76 -8.10 -1.41
N ILE A 335 1.17 -9.29 -1.59
CA ILE A 335 1.89 -10.56 -1.83
C ILE A 335 3.04 -10.80 -0.83
N PHE A 336 2.82 -10.43 0.43
CA PHE A 336 3.70 -10.75 1.54
C PHE A 336 2.96 -11.62 2.56
N ARG A 337 3.64 -12.62 3.12
CA ARG A 337 3.16 -13.36 4.29
C ARG A 337 3.73 -12.70 5.54
N LEU A 338 2.87 -12.29 6.47
CA LEU A 338 3.29 -11.83 7.79
C LEU A 338 3.97 -13.01 8.51
N CYS A 339 5.15 -12.78 9.08
CA CYS A 339 5.69 -13.69 10.09
C CYS A 339 4.78 -13.60 11.33
N LEU A 340 4.15 -14.72 11.68
CA LEU A 340 3.50 -14.94 12.96
C LEU A 340 4.38 -15.88 13.79
#